data_AF-A0A7W7K4Z7-F1
#
_entry.id   AF-A0A7W7K4Z7-F1
#
_cell.length_a   1.000
_cell.length_b   1.000
_cell.length_c   1.000
_cell.angle_alpha   90.00
_cell.angle_beta   90.00
_cell.angle_gamma   90.00
#
_symmetry.space_group_name_H-M   'P 1'
#
loop_
_entity.id
_entity.type
_entity.pdbx_description
1 polymer ?
#
loop_
_entity_poly.entity_id
_entity_poly.type
_entity_poly.pdbx_seq_one_letter_code
_entity_poly.pdbx_strand_id
1 'polypeptide(L)'
;MKRIILAVIALAVIAAGVWFFLLRTSGVPVYTAMVVATHPHDPTAFTEGLFFKDGALYESTGEAGTSFIRKVDPATGKVLQQVDLPAPYFGEGIVAFGDKLYQLTWKDQTGFTYSLKDMMLGDTFAYQGEGWGMTQNGKNIIMSNGSDELRFLDPKTMQPVSTLKVTANGCPVQQLNELEWIDGEIWANIWQTNLVARIDPASGKVTSFLDVSALGPKTSDPDVVPNGIAYDAASKRVMVTGKHWPQLFEVRQGAAVSNNADAAKLTNCGG
;
A
#
# COMPACT_ATOMS: atom_id res chain seq x y z
N MET A 1 -14.50 52.56 28.31
CA MET A 1 -14.62 51.16 28.80
C MET A 1 -15.04 50.17 27.71
N LYS A 2 -16.22 50.28 27.06
CA LYS A 2 -16.67 49.31 26.04
C LYS A 2 -15.69 49.06 24.88
N ARG A 3 -15.03 50.11 24.35
CA ARG A 3 -14.03 49.98 23.27
C ARG A 3 -12.74 49.25 23.69
N ILE A 4 -12.34 49.40 24.95
CA ILE A 4 -11.16 48.72 25.51
C ILE A 4 -11.48 47.24 25.73
N ILE A 5 -12.69 46.94 26.22
CA ILE A 5 -13.17 45.56 26.42
C ILE A 5 -13.24 44.81 25.07
N LEU A 6 -13.76 45.44 24.02
CA LEU A 6 -13.81 44.86 22.66
C LEU A 6 -12.41 44.58 22.07
N ALA A 7 -11.44 45.47 22.29
CA ALA A 7 -10.07 45.27 21.83
C ALA A 7 -9.36 44.12 22.57
N VAL A 8 -9.59 44.00 23.88
CA VAL A 8 -9.04 42.90 24.70
C VAL A 8 -9.64 41.55 24.30
N ILE A 9 -10.94 41.48 24.01
CA ILE A 9 -11.59 40.26 23.51
C ILE A 9 -11.05 39.87 22.13
N ALA A 10 -10.87 40.83 21.21
CA ALA A 10 -10.31 40.55 19.89
C ALA A 10 -8.87 40.02 19.96
N LEU A 11 -8.03 40.59 20.83
CA LEU A 11 -6.67 40.11 21.08
C LEU A 11 -6.65 38.70 21.71
N ALA A 12 -7.58 38.39 22.62
CA ALA A 12 -7.70 37.06 23.22
C ALA A 12 -8.14 36.00 22.20
N VAL A 13 -9.05 36.34 21.27
CA VAL A 13 -9.49 35.44 20.19
C VAL A 13 -8.38 35.19 19.17
N ILE A 14 -7.61 36.23 18.81
CA ILE A 14 -6.43 36.08 17.93
C ILE A 14 -5.35 35.23 18.62
N ALA A 15 -5.06 35.49 19.89
CA ALA A 15 -4.10 34.70 20.66
C ALA A 15 -4.54 33.22 20.80
N ALA A 16 -5.83 32.97 21.04
CA ALA A 16 -6.38 31.62 21.08
C ALA A 16 -6.35 30.93 19.71
N GLY A 17 -6.61 31.65 18.62
CA GLY A 17 -6.51 31.15 17.25
C GLY A 17 -5.07 30.81 16.83
N VAL A 18 -4.10 31.63 17.23
CA VAL A 18 -2.66 31.38 17.05
C VAL A 18 -2.20 30.19 17.90
N TRP A 19 -2.70 30.06 19.13
CA TRP A 19 -2.41 28.91 20.00
C TRP A 19 -3.02 27.60 19.46
N PHE A 20 -4.23 27.65 18.88
CA PHE A 20 -4.85 26.50 18.22
C PHE A 20 -4.10 26.09 16.94
N PHE A 21 -3.50 27.04 16.22
CA PHE A 21 -2.61 26.75 15.10
C PHE A 21 -1.26 26.16 15.53
N LEU A 22 -0.74 26.59 16.69
CA LEU A 22 0.51 26.10 17.29
C LEU A 22 0.37 24.73 17.99
N LEU A 23 -0.87 24.30 18.30
CA LEU A 23 -1.18 22.99 18.90
C LEU A 23 -1.50 21.91 17.86
N ARG A 24 -1.16 22.10 16.57
CA ARG A 24 -1.10 20.95 15.67
C ARG A 24 0.00 20.03 16.17
N THR A 25 -0.40 18.86 16.67
CA THR A 25 0.51 17.75 16.96
C THR A 25 1.47 17.62 15.79
N SER A 26 2.76 17.83 16.04
CA SER A 26 3.82 17.99 15.04
C SER A 26 4.23 16.65 14.39
N GLY A 27 3.27 15.78 14.07
CA GLY A 27 3.52 14.45 13.53
C GLY A 27 2.34 13.93 12.70
N VAL A 28 2.63 12.93 11.87
CA VAL A 28 1.64 12.21 11.07
C VAL A 28 0.84 11.27 12.00
N PRO A 29 -0.51 11.32 12.03
CA PRO A 29 -1.31 10.45 12.89
C PRO A 29 -1.08 8.96 12.59
N VAL A 30 -1.12 8.14 13.64
CA VAL A 30 -1.03 6.68 13.54
C VAL A 30 -2.30 6.08 14.15
N TYR A 31 -2.90 5.08 13.49
CA TYR A 31 -4.08 4.37 13.98
C TYR A 31 -3.85 2.86 13.95
N THR A 32 -4.37 2.12 14.92
CA THR A 32 -4.33 0.65 14.86
C THR A 32 -5.22 0.12 13.75
N ALA A 33 -4.85 -1.04 13.19
CA ALA A 33 -5.76 -1.85 12.39
C ALA A 33 -6.70 -2.65 13.32
N MET A 34 -7.99 -2.37 13.26
CA MET A 34 -9.01 -3.17 13.94
C MET A 34 -9.51 -4.26 13.01
N VAL A 35 -9.38 -5.51 13.43
CA VAL A 35 -9.89 -6.68 12.69
C VAL A 35 -11.41 -6.67 12.68
N VAL A 36 -11.98 -6.80 11.49
CA VAL A 36 -13.42 -6.97 11.22
C VAL A 36 -13.72 -8.44 10.98
N ALA A 37 -12.89 -9.11 10.17
CA ALA A 37 -12.96 -10.53 9.90
C ALA A 37 -11.56 -11.10 9.63
N THR A 38 -11.43 -12.41 9.76
CA THR A 38 -10.21 -13.14 9.44
C THR A 38 -10.56 -14.29 8.51
N HIS A 39 -9.76 -14.44 7.46
CA HIS A 39 -9.92 -15.47 6.46
C HIS A 39 -8.64 -16.31 6.33
N PRO A 40 -8.73 -17.56 5.84
CA PRO A 40 -7.54 -18.37 5.57
C PRO A 40 -6.65 -17.72 4.51
N HIS A 41 -5.34 -17.75 4.73
CA HIS A 41 -4.34 -17.43 3.72
C HIS A 41 -3.30 -18.55 3.67
N ASP A 42 -2.70 -18.78 2.51
CA ASP A 42 -1.71 -19.83 2.32
C ASP A 42 -0.38 -19.41 2.94
N PRO A 43 0.12 -20.09 3.99
CA PRO A 43 1.37 -19.72 4.65
C PRO A 43 2.61 -20.01 3.80
N THR A 44 2.48 -20.69 2.66
CA THR A 44 3.59 -20.90 1.73
C THR A 44 3.75 -19.75 0.73
N ALA A 45 2.78 -18.84 0.65
CA ALA A 45 2.78 -17.72 -0.28
C ALA A 45 3.65 -16.56 0.23
N PHE A 46 4.70 -16.22 -0.52
CA PHE A 46 5.47 -15.01 -0.35
C PHE A 46 4.77 -13.86 -1.09
N THR A 47 3.73 -13.28 -0.49
CA THR A 47 2.85 -12.29 -1.14
C THR A 47 3.63 -11.03 -1.56
N GLU A 48 3.60 -10.70 -2.85
CA GLU A 48 4.24 -9.49 -3.42
C GLU A 48 3.28 -8.54 -4.13
N GLY A 49 2.06 -8.99 -4.40
CA GLY A 49 1.01 -8.12 -4.90
C GLY A 49 -0.34 -8.70 -4.60
N LEU A 50 -1.30 -7.86 -4.20
CA LEU A 50 -2.64 -8.31 -3.88
C LEU A 50 -3.65 -7.27 -4.39
N PHE A 51 -4.74 -7.71 -5.01
CA PHE A 51 -5.88 -6.81 -5.25
C PHE A 51 -7.18 -7.59 -5.22
N PHE A 52 -8.29 -6.87 -4.98
CA PHE A 52 -9.63 -7.47 -5.01
C PHE A 52 -10.37 -7.06 -6.28
N LYS A 53 -10.98 -8.04 -6.95
CA LYS A 53 -11.81 -7.76 -8.12
C LYS A 53 -12.91 -8.81 -8.29
N ASP A 54 -14.13 -8.32 -8.50
CA ASP A 54 -15.31 -9.14 -8.87
C ASP A 54 -15.53 -10.35 -7.94
N GLY A 55 -15.38 -10.15 -6.63
CA GLY A 55 -15.62 -11.17 -5.61
C GLY A 55 -14.41 -12.06 -5.28
N ALA A 56 -13.27 -11.89 -5.97
CA ALA A 56 -12.08 -12.69 -5.77
C ALA A 56 -10.86 -11.82 -5.42
N LEU A 57 -9.89 -12.45 -4.76
CA LEU A 57 -8.55 -11.91 -4.64
C LEU A 57 -7.71 -12.36 -5.82
N TYR A 58 -6.84 -11.48 -6.27
CA TYR A 58 -5.75 -11.80 -7.18
C TYR A 58 -4.47 -11.55 -6.42
N GLU A 59 -3.55 -12.51 -6.47
CA GLU A 59 -2.32 -12.47 -5.70
C GLU A 59 -1.13 -12.86 -6.57
N SER A 60 -0.02 -12.17 -6.37
CA SER A 60 1.30 -12.48 -6.92
C SER A 60 2.23 -12.94 -5.81
N THR A 61 3.05 -13.93 -6.10
CA THR A 61 4.06 -14.45 -5.17
C THR A 61 5.47 -14.26 -5.70
N GLY A 62 6.41 -14.08 -4.78
CA GLY A 62 7.83 -13.93 -5.04
C GLY A 62 8.65 -15.13 -4.61
N GLU A 63 9.21 -15.87 -5.57
CA GLU A 63 10.31 -16.83 -5.37
C GLU A 63 10.98 -17.05 -6.74
N ALA A 64 12.31 -16.98 -6.79
CA ALA A 64 13.02 -16.94 -8.07
C ALA A 64 12.81 -18.24 -8.86
N GLY A 65 12.15 -18.12 -10.02
CA GLY A 65 11.85 -19.26 -10.90
C GLY A 65 10.67 -20.14 -10.48
N THR A 66 9.98 -19.82 -9.39
CA THR A 66 8.76 -20.52 -8.94
C THR A 66 7.64 -19.57 -8.53
N SER A 67 7.80 -18.28 -8.82
CA SER A 67 6.76 -17.24 -8.66
C SER A 67 5.51 -17.58 -9.48
N PHE A 68 4.34 -17.16 -9.00
CA PHE A 68 3.08 -17.36 -9.72
C PHE A 68 2.09 -16.23 -9.43
N ILE A 69 1.05 -16.15 -10.26
CA ILE A 69 -0.15 -15.39 -9.94
C ILE A 69 -1.32 -16.35 -9.73
N ARG A 70 -2.22 -16.01 -8.81
CA ARG A 70 -3.42 -16.80 -8.52
C ARG A 70 -4.65 -15.94 -8.33
N LYS A 71 -5.80 -16.50 -8.67
CA LYS A 71 -7.13 -16.02 -8.29
C LYS A 71 -7.65 -16.89 -7.15
N VAL A 72 -8.09 -16.27 -6.06
CA VAL A 72 -8.43 -16.95 -4.81
C VAL A 72 -9.81 -16.51 -4.34
N ASP A 73 -10.58 -17.48 -3.83
CA ASP A 73 -11.78 -17.21 -3.06
C ASP A 73 -11.38 -16.68 -1.68
N PRO A 74 -11.67 -15.41 -1.35
CA PRO A 74 -11.20 -14.80 -0.10
C PRO A 74 -11.81 -15.41 1.14
N ALA A 75 -13.00 -16.00 1.07
CA ALA A 75 -13.68 -16.55 2.25
C ALA A 75 -13.10 -17.91 2.66
N THR A 76 -12.60 -18.67 1.69
CA THR A 76 -12.13 -20.05 1.90
C THR A 76 -10.61 -20.21 1.75
N GLY A 77 -9.93 -19.24 1.12
CA GLY A 77 -8.52 -19.37 0.72
C GLY A 77 -8.31 -20.33 -0.46
N LYS A 78 -9.38 -20.82 -1.09
CA LYS A 78 -9.29 -21.78 -2.19
C LYS A 78 -8.77 -21.10 -3.45
N VAL A 79 -7.70 -21.66 -4.02
CA VAL A 79 -7.20 -21.28 -5.35
C VAL A 79 -8.24 -21.68 -6.40
N LEU A 80 -8.75 -20.68 -7.13
CA LEU A 80 -9.70 -20.83 -8.23
C LEU A 80 -8.99 -21.00 -9.56
N GLN A 81 -7.85 -20.32 -9.71
CA GLN A 81 -7.01 -20.37 -10.88
C GLN A 81 -5.58 -19.95 -10.50
N GLN A 82 -4.57 -20.52 -11.15
CA GLN A 82 -3.16 -20.15 -10.98
C GLN A 82 -2.44 -20.25 -12.32
N VAL A 83 -1.47 -19.36 -12.51
CA VAL A 83 -0.54 -19.37 -13.64
C VAL A 83 0.86 -19.08 -13.11
N ASP A 84 1.80 -19.95 -13.44
CA ASP A 84 3.18 -19.78 -13.04
C ASP A 84 3.85 -18.69 -13.89
N LEU A 85 4.66 -17.86 -13.25
CA LEU A 85 5.52 -16.90 -13.94
C LEU A 85 6.67 -17.69 -14.61
N PRO A 86 7.06 -17.39 -15.86
CA PRO A 86 8.19 -18.06 -16.48
C PRO A 86 9.47 -17.93 -15.64
N ALA A 87 10.28 -18.98 -15.57
CA ALA A 87 11.61 -18.88 -14.97
C ALA A 87 12.52 -17.98 -15.85
N PRO A 88 13.51 -17.27 -15.26
CA PRO A 88 13.96 -17.34 -13.86
C PRO A 88 13.38 -16.23 -12.96
N TYR A 89 12.29 -15.59 -13.38
CA TYR A 89 11.84 -14.34 -12.80
C TYR A 89 11.35 -14.48 -11.35
N PHE A 90 11.52 -13.40 -10.58
CA PHE A 90 10.94 -13.20 -9.26
C PHE A 90 9.74 -12.24 -9.42
N GLY A 91 8.53 -12.73 -9.16
CA GLY A 91 7.29 -11.99 -9.33
C GLY A 91 7.07 -10.97 -8.21
N GLU A 92 6.50 -9.82 -8.58
CA GLU A 92 6.27 -8.69 -7.67
C GLU A 92 4.81 -8.22 -7.78
N GLY A 93 4.55 -6.93 -7.55
CA GLY A 93 3.22 -6.32 -7.59
C GLY A 93 2.43 -6.61 -8.86
N ILE A 94 1.11 -6.73 -8.69
CA ILE A 94 0.14 -6.95 -9.76
C ILE A 94 -1.00 -5.94 -9.72
N VAL A 95 -1.58 -5.64 -10.88
CA VAL A 95 -2.79 -4.81 -10.97
C VAL A 95 -3.64 -5.20 -12.17
N ALA A 96 -4.95 -5.07 -12.04
CA ALA A 96 -5.87 -5.12 -13.18
C ALA A 96 -6.08 -3.74 -13.79
N PHE A 97 -5.97 -3.62 -15.11
CA PHE A 97 -6.33 -2.41 -15.85
C PHE A 97 -6.99 -2.78 -17.19
N GLY A 98 -8.24 -2.36 -17.39
CA GLY A 98 -9.03 -2.78 -18.54
C GLY A 98 -9.32 -4.29 -18.52
N ASP A 99 -8.96 -4.98 -19.59
CA ASP A 99 -9.09 -6.43 -19.76
C ASP A 99 -7.79 -7.20 -19.44
N LYS A 100 -6.77 -6.51 -18.93
CA LYS A 100 -5.46 -7.10 -18.61
C LYS A 100 -5.17 -7.08 -17.12
N LEU A 101 -4.37 -8.05 -16.69
CA LEU A 101 -3.61 -8.07 -15.45
C LEU A 101 -2.14 -7.83 -15.80
N TYR A 102 -1.46 -7.00 -15.03
CA TYR A 102 -0.03 -6.69 -15.17
C TYR A 102 0.69 -7.23 -13.94
N GLN A 103 1.88 -7.80 -14.13
CA GLN A 103 2.78 -8.26 -13.07
C GLN A 103 4.17 -7.67 -13.30
N LEU A 104 4.78 -7.13 -12.25
CA LEU A 104 6.19 -6.74 -12.24
C LEU A 104 7.09 -7.92 -11.90
N THR A 105 8.37 -7.79 -12.22
CA THR A 105 9.43 -8.57 -11.57
C THR A 105 10.31 -7.68 -10.72
N TRP A 106 11.12 -8.28 -9.85
CA TRP A 106 11.93 -7.50 -8.93
C TRP A 106 13.00 -6.66 -9.62
N LYS A 107 13.97 -7.30 -10.28
CA LYS A 107 15.18 -6.64 -10.79
C LYS A 107 15.35 -6.71 -12.30
N ASP A 108 14.54 -7.53 -12.97
CA ASP A 108 14.76 -7.88 -14.37
C ASP A 108 14.29 -6.80 -15.35
N GLN A 109 13.66 -5.72 -14.86
CA GLN A 109 13.21 -4.60 -15.69
C GLN A 109 12.24 -5.04 -16.80
N THR A 110 11.50 -6.13 -16.53
CA THR A 110 10.54 -6.77 -17.43
C THR A 110 9.31 -7.11 -16.61
N GLY A 111 8.14 -6.79 -17.13
CA GLY A 111 6.86 -7.21 -16.57
C GLY A 111 6.08 -8.03 -17.57
N PHE A 112 5.03 -8.70 -17.07
CA PHE A 112 4.20 -9.62 -17.83
C PHE A 112 2.76 -9.16 -17.81
N THR A 113 2.07 -9.36 -18.92
CA THR A 113 0.62 -9.17 -19.00
C THR A 113 -0.10 -10.50 -19.07
N TYR A 114 -1.32 -10.51 -18.58
CA TYR A 114 -2.22 -11.66 -18.62
C TYR A 114 -3.60 -11.17 -19.03
N SER A 115 -4.35 -11.99 -19.76
CA SER A 115 -5.79 -11.77 -19.94
C SER A 115 -6.48 -11.86 -18.59
N LEU A 116 -7.24 -10.84 -18.19
CA LEU A 116 -7.91 -10.83 -16.88
C LEU A 116 -9.05 -11.86 -16.80
N LYS A 117 -9.62 -12.23 -17.96
CA LYS A 117 -10.74 -13.16 -18.08
C LYS A 117 -10.36 -14.58 -17.66
N ASP A 118 -9.19 -15.03 -18.10
CA ASP A 118 -8.74 -16.42 -18.03
C ASP A 118 -7.26 -16.57 -17.65
N MET A 119 -6.62 -15.49 -17.17
CA MET A 119 -5.23 -15.43 -16.73
C MET A 119 -4.20 -15.94 -17.75
N MET A 120 -4.56 -16.04 -19.03
CA MET A 120 -3.63 -16.48 -20.06
C MET A 120 -2.49 -15.47 -20.21
N LEU A 121 -1.25 -15.96 -20.11
CA LEU A 121 -0.05 -15.15 -20.32
C LEU A 121 -0.07 -14.48 -21.69
N GLY A 122 0.19 -13.18 -21.70
CA GLY A 122 0.25 -12.33 -22.87
C GLY A 122 1.65 -11.79 -23.13
N ASP A 123 1.73 -10.52 -23.50
CA ASP A 123 2.97 -9.83 -23.84
C ASP A 123 3.79 -9.46 -22.61
N THR A 124 5.07 -9.17 -22.84
CA THR A 124 5.94 -8.51 -21.87
C THR A 124 5.99 -7.00 -22.08
N PHE A 125 6.40 -6.27 -21.05
CA PHE A 125 6.70 -4.84 -21.12
C PHE A 125 7.98 -4.53 -20.35
N ALA A 126 8.67 -3.44 -20.71
CA ALA A 126 9.89 -3.01 -20.04
C ALA A 126 9.64 -1.81 -19.12
N TYR A 127 10.42 -1.71 -18.05
CA TYR A 127 10.49 -0.55 -17.15
C TYR A 127 11.93 -0.36 -16.65
N GLN A 128 12.22 0.73 -15.95
CA GLN A 128 13.57 1.04 -15.47
C GLN A 128 13.72 0.84 -13.95
N GLY A 129 14.84 0.27 -13.51
CA GLY A 129 15.08 0.00 -12.09
C GLY A 129 14.24 -1.16 -11.54
N GLU A 130 14.11 -1.24 -10.21
CA GLU A 130 13.32 -2.31 -9.58
C GLU A 130 11.81 -2.09 -9.74
N GLY A 131 11.03 -3.17 -9.60
CA GLY A 131 9.57 -3.13 -9.49
C GLY A 131 9.11 -3.84 -8.24
N TRP A 132 8.29 -3.16 -7.43
CA TRP A 132 7.79 -3.66 -6.15
C TRP A 132 6.26 -3.71 -6.22
N GLY A 133 5.52 -2.75 -5.68
CA GLY A 133 4.05 -2.73 -5.71
C GLY A 133 3.43 -2.11 -6.98
N MET A 134 2.19 -2.50 -7.26
CA MET A 134 1.34 -1.90 -8.31
C MET A 134 -0.08 -1.63 -7.80
N THR A 135 -0.65 -0.49 -8.20
CA THR A 135 -2.11 -0.26 -8.12
C THR A 135 -2.56 0.65 -9.27
N GLN A 136 -3.79 1.16 -9.27
CA GLN A 136 -4.29 2.05 -10.31
C GLN A 136 -5.39 3.00 -9.83
N ASN A 137 -5.49 4.18 -10.44
CA ASN A 137 -6.48 5.21 -10.09
C ASN A 137 -7.59 5.40 -11.13
N GLY A 138 -7.78 4.42 -12.02
CA GLY A 138 -8.71 4.47 -13.15
C GLY A 138 -8.17 5.17 -14.41
N LYS A 139 -7.05 5.88 -14.29
CA LYS A 139 -6.39 6.58 -15.42
C LYS A 139 -4.98 6.08 -15.67
N ASN A 140 -4.22 5.90 -14.61
CA ASN A 140 -2.83 5.48 -14.62
C ASN A 140 -2.65 4.25 -13.75
N ILE A 141 -1.71 3.42 -14.15
CA ILE A 141 -1.10 2.43 -13.26
C ILE A 141 -0.09 3.17 -12.39
N ILE A 142 0.00 2.81 -11.11
CA ILE A 142 0.91 3.41 -10.14
C ILE A 142 1.86 2.30 -9.66
N MET A 143 3.16 2.57 -9.68
CA MET A 143 4.22 1.61 -9.38
C MET A 143 5.16 2.17 -8.30
N SER A 144 5.51 1.33 -7.32
CA SER A 144 6.61 1.56 -6.39
C SER A 144 7.83 0.69 -6.76
N ASN A 145 8.97 1.00 -6.15
CA ASN A 145 10.24 0.32 -6.41
C ASN A 145 11.16 0.30 -5.16
N GLY A 146 10.59 0.46 -3.97
CA GLY A 146 11.34 0.57 -2.72
C GLY A 146 12.01 1.94 -2.46
N SER A 147 11.98 2.89 -3.40
CA SER A 147 12.39 4.28 -3.10
C SER A 147 11.26 5.09 -2.48
N ASP A 148 11.46 6.40 -2.30
CA ASP A 148 10.45 7.37 -1.90
C ASP A 148 9.61 7.91 -3.07
N GLU A 149 9.70 7.29 -4.25
CA GLU A 149 9.01 7.75 -5.46
C GLU A 149 7.97 6.73 -5.95
N LEU A 150 6.78 7.23 -6.25
CA LEU A 150 5.74 6.48 -6.96
C LEU A 150 5.69 6.95 -8.41
N ARG A 151 5.72 6.03 -9.36
CA ARG A 151 5.62 6.34 -10.80
C ARG A 151 4.22 6.08 -11.30
N PHE A 152 3.68 7.04 -12.04
CA PHE A 152 2.41 6.91 -12.73
C PHE A 152 2.72 6.55 -14.17
N LEU A 153 2.25 5.38 -14.60
CA LEU A 153 2.51 4.80 -15.90
C LEU A 153 1.28 5.00 -16.81
N ASP A 154 1.53 5.23 -18.10
CA ASP A 154 0.48 5.10 -19.11
C ASP A 154 0.18 3.61 -19.31
N PRO A 155 -1.07 3.14 -19.14
CA PRO A 155 -1.40 1.72 -19.17
C PRO A 155 -1.25 1.07 -20.56
N LYS A 156 -1.16 1.86 -21.64
CA LYS A 156 -0.96 1.36 -23.00
C LYS A 156 0.51 1.16 -23.32
N THR A 157 1.37 2.05 -22.84
CA THR A 157 2.80 2.04 -23.18
C THR A 157 3.70 1.54 -22.04
N MET A 158 3.17 1.48 -20.82
CA MET A 158 3.88 1.23 -19.56
C MET A 158 5.02 2.21 -19.28
N GLN A 159 5.06 3.35 -19.99
CA GLN A 159 6.05 4.40 -19.77
C GLN A 159 5.58 5.37 -18.67
N PRO A 160 6.50 5.90 -17.85
CA PRO A 160 6.16 6.86 -16.82
C PRO A 160 5.69 8.18 -17.45
N VAL A 161 4.54 8.68 -16.99
CA VAL A 161 3.99 9.99 -17.37
C VAL A 161 4.19 11.04 -16.27
N SER A 162 4.36 10.60 -15.02
CA SER A 162 4.73 11.47 -13.89
C SER A 162 5.28 10.65 -12.73
N THR A 163 5.95 11.34 -11.80
CA THR A 163 6.45 10.77 -10.55
C THR A 163 5.93 11.59 -9.37
N LEU A 164 5.67 10.92 -8.24
CA LEU A 164 5.24 11.51 -6.99
C LEU A 164 6.23 11.14 -5.87
N LYS A 165 6.83 12.14 -5.23
CA LYS A 165 7.67 11.94 -4.06
C LYS A 165 6.82 11.79 -2.81
N VAL A 166 7.03 10.74 -2.05
CA VAL A 166 6.28 10.44 -0.83
C VAL A 166 7.03 10.97 0.38
N THR A 167 6.34 11.75 1.21
CA THR A 167 6.92 12.31 2.43
C THR A 167 6.00 12.19 3.63
N ALA A 168 6.56 11.90 4.81
CA ALA A 168 5.89 11.94 6.09
C ALA A 168 6.51 13.07 6.92
N ASN A 169 5.72 14.07 7.28
CA ASN A 169 6.21 15.28 7.98
C ASN A 169 7.40 15.98 7.27
N GLY A 170 7.44 15.92 5.93
CA GLY A 170 8.51 16.49 5.11
C GLY A 170 9.72 15.58 4.90
N CYS A 171 9.78 14.41 5.53
CA CYS A 171 10.86 13.44 5.36
C CYS A 171 10.50 12.42 4.28
N PRO A 172 11.43 12.05 3.37
CA PRO A 172 11.22 10.98 2.40
C PRO A 172 10.82 9.67 3.07
N VAL A 173 9.78 9.01 2.54
CA VAL A 173 9.36 7.68 3.00
C VAL A 173 9.87 6.65 1.99
N GLN A 174 11.01 6.03 2.29
CA GLN A 174 11.55 4.94 1.48
C GLN A 174 10.86 3.62 1.78
N GLN A 175 11.23 2.57 1.04
CA GLN A 175 10.75 1.19 1.20
C GLN A 175 9.25 1.04 0.94
N LEU A 176 8.69 1.91 0.09
CA LEU A 176 7.34 1.77 -0.44
C LEU A 176 7.26 0.45 -1.22
N ASN A 177 6.45 -0.48 -0.71
CA ASN A 177 6.30 -1.81 -1.27
C ASN A 177 4.92 -1.96 -1.91
N GLU A 178 4.14 -2.97 -1.53
CA GLU A 178 2.82 -3.21 -2.10
C GLU A 178 1.89 -2.00 -1.97
N LEU A 179 1.06 -1.76 -2.99
CA LEU A 179 0.23 -0.57 -3.13
C LEU A 179 -1.24 -0.94 -3.33
N GLU A 180 -2.15 -0.10 -2.83
CA GLU A 180 -3.57 -0.17 -3.20
C GLU A 180 -4.23 1.21 -3.28
N TRP A 181 -5.12 1.42 -4.26
CA TRP A 181 -5.90 2.64 -4.41
C TRP A 181 -7.22 2.54 -3.67
N ILE A 182 -7.38 3.34 -2.61
CA ILE A 182 -8.52 3.25 -1.70
C ILE A 182 -9.16 4.62 -1.54
N ASP A 183 -10.37 4.78 -2.06
CA ASP A 183 -11.19 5.99 -1.92
C ASP A 183 -10.47 7.31 -2.23
N GLY A 184 -9.57 7.31 -3.22
CA GLY A 184 -8.83 8.49 -3.64
C GLY A 184 -7.46 8.68 -2.97
N GLU A 185 -7.06 7.78 -2.09
CA GLU A 185 -5.72 7.72 -1.50
C GLU A 185 -4.92 6.56 -2.10
N ILE A 186 -3.58 6.67 -2.05
CA ILE A 186 -2.68 5.55 -2.28
C ILE A 186 -2.31 4.99 -0.92
N TRP A 187 -2.59 3.71 -0.69
CA TRP A 187 -2.12 2.99 0.48
C TRP A 187 -0.87 2.22 0.09
N ALA A 188 0.15 2.21 0.94
CA ALA A 188 1.41 1.53 0.67
C ALA A 188 1.91 0.80 1.91
N ASN A 189 2.23 -0.49 1.78
CA ASN A 189 3.09 -1.16 2.74
C ASN A 189 4.46 -0.46 2.76
N ILE A 190 5.06 -0.34 3.95
CA ILE A 190 6.46 0.07 4.09
C ILE A 190 7.24 -1.16 4.55
N TRP A 191 8.09 -1.68 3.68
CA TRP A 191 8.86 -2.89 3.94
C TRP A 191 9.68 -2.75 5.24
N GLN A 192 9.90 -3.87 5.93
CA GLN A 192 10.57 -3.94 7.23
C GLN A 192 9.92 -3.10 8.36
N THR A 193 8.67 -2.65 8.19
CA THR A 193 7.86 -2.04 9.24
C THR A 193 6.50 -2.73 9.38
N ASN A 194 5.78 -2.40 10.44
CA ASN A 194 4.38 -2.79 10.61
C ASN A 194 3.39 -1.67 10.24
N LEU A 195 3.79 -0.76 9.36
CA LEU A 195 2.99 0.40 8.97
C LEU A 195 2.54 0.31 7.51
N VAL A 196 1.30 0.72 7.29
CA VAL A 196 0.77 1.06 5.98
C VAL A 196 0.59 2.58 5.92
N ALA A 197 1.26 3.23 4.97
CA ALA A 197 1.08 4.66 4.73
C ALA A 197 -0.19 4.92 3.93
N ARG A 198 -0.96 5.93 4.32
CA ARG A 198 -2.01 6.53 3.49
C ARG A 198 -1.50 7.82 2.90
N ILE A 199 -1.44 7.90 1.59
CA ILE A 199 -0.74 8.94 0.85
C ILE A 199 -1.75 9.72 0.03
N ASP A 200 -1.72 11.04 0.18
CA ASP A 200 -2.45 11.96 -0.70
C ASP A 200 -1.78 11.97 -2.08
N PRO A 201 -2.45 11.50 -3.15
CA PRO A 201 -1.84 11.42 -4.48
C PRO A 201 -1.59 12.79 -5.12
N ALA A 202 -2.23 13.86 -4.63
CA ALA A 202 -2.02 15.21 -5.15
C ALA A 202 -0.71 15.83 -4.66
N SER A 203 -0.29 15.48 -3.44
CA SER A 203 0.88 16.11 -2.79
C SER A 203 2.00 15.16 -2.42
N GLY A 204 1.75 13.84 -2.39
CA GLY A 204 2.68 12.82 -1.93
C GLY A 204 2.84 12.79 -0.40
N LYS A 205 2.05 13.58 0.33
CA LYS A 205 2.14 13.61 1.79
C LYS A 205 1.42 12.40 2.38
N VAL A 206 2.07 11.73 3.32
CA VAL A 206 1.40 10.74 4.17
C VAL A 206 0.42 11.47 5.08
N THR A 207 -0.87 11.16 4.96
CA THR A 207 -1.98 11.73 5.73
C THR A 207 -2.14 11.03 7.09
N SER A 208 -1.84 9.73 7.13
CA SER A 208 -1.80 8.91 8.34
C SER A 208 -1.09 7.58 8.08
N PHE A 209 -0.74 6.88 9.15
CA PHE A 209 -0.32 5.48 9.11
C PHE A 209 -1.38 4.57 9.73
N LEU A 210 -1.54 3.37 9.18
CA LEU A 210 -2.25 2.26 9.80
C LEU A 210 -1.21 1.27 10.37
N ASP A 211 -1.25 1.05 11.68
CA ASP A 211 -0.40 0.12 12.41
C ASP A 211 -1.03 -1.28 12.41
N VAL A 212 -0.39 -2.18 11.67
CA VAL A 212 -0.79 -3.59 11.53
C VAL A 212 0.04 -4.53 12.41
N SER A 213 0.84 -4.00 13.35
CA SER A 213 1.73 -4.81 14.22
C SER A 213 0.99 -5.82 15.09
N ALA A 214 -0.30 -5.60 15.36
CA ALA A 214 -1.14 -6.54 16.08
C ALA A 214 -1.49 -7.78 15.25
N LEU A 215 -1.42 -7.70 13.91
CA LEU A 215 -1.80 -8.76 12.97
C LEU A 215 -0.66 -9.75 12.71
N GLY A 216 -0.98 -10.84 12.02
CA GLY A 216 -0.01 -11.81 11.52
C GLY A 216 0.77 -12.60 12.59
N PRO A 217 1.68 -13.49 12.15
CA PRO A 217 2.55 -14.26 13.03
C PRO A 217 3.46 -13.36 13.88
N LYS A 218 3.73 -13.75 15.13
CA LYS A 218 4.77 -13.12 15.95
C LYS A 218 6.05 -13.92 15.78
N THR A 219 6.97 -13.41 14.97
CA THR A 219 8.21 -14.09 14.60
C THR A 219 9.35 -13.08 14.47
N SER A 220 10.58 -13.57 14.59
CA SER A 220 11.80 -12.82 14.30
C SER A 220 12.32 -13.06 12.87
N ASP A 221 11.60 -13.85 12.08
CA ASP A 221 11.91 -14.11 10.68
C ASP A 221 11.74 -12.81 9.86
N PRO A 222 12.82 -12.27 9.26
CA PRO A 222 12.79 -10.99 8.54
C PRO A 222 11.98 -11.04 7.24
N ASP A 223 11.64 -12.24 6.77
CA ASP A 223 10.90 -12.48 5.53
C ASP A 223 9.39 -12.62 5.77
N VAL A 224 8.96 -12.79 7.04
CA VAL A 224 7.55 -12.88 7.44
C VAL A 224 7.03 -11.50 7.88
N VAL A 225 6.76 -10.64 6.90
CA VAL A 225 6.40 -9.23 7.11
C VAL A 225 5.04 -8.88 6.50
N PRO A 226 4.34 -7.84 6.98
CA PRO A 226 3.14 -7.33 6.31
C PRO A 226 3.45 -6.88 4.88
N ASN A 227 2.70 -7.40 3.92
CA ASN A 227 2.77 -7.06 2.50
C ASN A 227 1.53 -7.60 1.79
N GLY A 228 0.81 -6.75 1.05
CA GLY A 228 -0.45 -7.09 0.40
C GLY A 228 -1.64 -6.36 1.01
N ILE A 229 -2.25 -5.48 0.22
CA ILE A 229 -3.42 -4.66 0.57
C ILE A 229 -4.41 -4.80 -0.58
N ALA A 230 -5.65 -5.18 -0.28
CA ALA A 230 -6.69 -5.29 -1.28
C ALA A 230 -7.96 -4.55 -0.86
N TYR A 231 -8.64 -3.95 -1.83
CA TYR A 231 -9.82 -3.14 -1.57
C TYR A 231 -11.04 -3.56 -2.38
N ASP A 232 -12.08 -4.00 -1.66
CA ASP A 232 -13.41 -4.20 -2.23
C ASP A 232 -14.18 -2.87 -2.20
N ALA A 233 -14.11 -2.13 -3.30
CA ALA A 233 -14.77 -0.83 -3.42
C ALA A 233 -16.30 -0.88 -3.30
N ALA A 234 -16.94 -2.01 -3.65
CA ALA A 234 -18.38 -2.16 -3.58
C ALA A 234 -18.87 -2.26 -2.14
N SER A 235 -18.13 -2.98 -1.30
CA SER A 235 -18.49 -3.20 0.11
C SER A 235 -17.68 -2.35 1.08
N LYS A 236 -16.75 -1.52 0.58
CA LYS A 236 -15.82 -0.69 1.36
C LYS A 236 -14.98 -1.51 2.36
N ARG A 237 -14.55 -2.71 1.96
CA ARG A 237 -13.71 -3.60 2.79
C ARG A 237 -12.25 -3.46 2.38
N VAL A 238 -11.40 -3.23 3.37
CA VAL A 238 -9.93 -3.28 3.21
C VAL A 238 -9.45 -4.61 3.77
N MET A 239 -8.63 -5.32 3.01
CA MET A 239 -8.00 -6.58 3.40
C MET A 239 -6.49 -6.40 3.42
N VAL A 240 -5.83 -6.98 4.42
CA VAL A 240 -4.37 -6.97 4.56
C VAL A 240 -3.86 -8.36 4.92
N THR A 241 -2.69 -8.72 4.40
CA THR A 241 -1.97 -9.96 4.71
C THR A 241 -0.48 -9.68 4.83
N GLY A 242 0.33 -10.73 4.79
CA GLY A 242 1.77 -10.64 4.70
C GLY A 242 2.39 -11.87 4.08
N LYS A 243 3.69 -11.75 3.85
CA LYS A 243 4.53 -12.83 3.34
C LYS A 243 4.52 -13.98 4.34
N HIS A 244 4.13 -15.17 3.88
CA HIS A 244 3.96 -16.37 4.69
C HIS A 244 2.93 -16.25 5.83
N TRP A 245 2.01 -15.29 5.78
CA TRP A 245 0.96 -15.18 6.79
C TRP A 245 -0.08 -16.29 6.59
N PRO A 246 -0.53 -17.00 7.63
CA PRO A 246 -1.59 -18.00 7.51
C PRO A 246 -3.00 -17.37 7.43
N GLN A 247 -3.09 -16.04 7.53
CA GLN A 247 -4.34 -15.30 7.67
C GLN A 247 -4.34 -14.03 6.83
N LEU A 248 -5.48 -13.80 6.17
CA LEU A 248 -5.88 -12.52 5.59
C LEU A 248 -6.83 -11.84 6.57
N PHE A 249 -6.66 -10.54 6.81
CA PHE A 249 -7.48 -9.79 7.74
C PHE A 249 -8.28 -8.73 7.01
N GLU A 250 -9.61 -8.75 7.14
CA GLU A 250 -10.41 -7.56 6.88
C GLU A 250 -10.22 -6.58 8.02
N VAL A 251 -9.88 -5.33 7.70
CA VAL A 251 -9.53 -4.32 8.70
C VAL A 251 -10.28 -3.02 8.48
N ARG A 252 -10.44 -2.28 9.58
CA ARG A 252 -10.83 -0.88 9.56
C ARG A 252 -9.91 -0.08 10.47
N GLN A 253 -9.95 1.23 10.32
CA GLN A 253 -9.24 2.12 11.24
C GLN A 253 -9.74 1.94 12.68
N GLY A 254 -8.80 1.73 13.59
CA GLY A 254 -8.99 1.59 15.03
C GLY A 254 -8.63 2.86 15.79
N ALA A 255 -8.10 2.67 16.99
CA ALA A 255 -7.76 3.75 17.91
C ALA A 255 -6.47 4.46 17.48
N ALA A 256 -6.32 5.73 17.84
CA ALA A 256 -5.07 6.46 17.65
C ALA A 256 -3.95 5.85 18.52
N VAL A 257 -2.75 5.78 17.97
CA VAL A 257 -1.55 5.29 18.64
C VAL A 257 -0.62 6.47 18.93
N SER A 258 -0.18 6.60 20.18
CA SER A 258 0.87 7.53 20.57
C SER A 258 2.23 6.84 20.56
N ASN A 259 3.30 7.54 20.14
CA ASN A 259 4.69 7.09 20.27
C ASN A 259 5.04 5.80 19.51
N ASN A 260 4.46 5.56 18.33
CA ASN A 260 4.91 4.46 17.47
C ASN A 260 6.34 4.73 16.97
N ALA A 261 7.27 3.83 17.27
CA ALA A 261 8.70 4.02 17.01
C ALA A 261 9.05 4.05 15.52
N ASP A 262 8.39 3.24 14.70
CA ASP A 262 8.64 3.21 13.25
C ASP A 262 8.09 4.49 12.60
N ALA A 263 6.91 4.94 13.01
CA ALA A 263 6.35 6.21 12.55
C ALA A 263 7.23 7.40 12.97
N ALA A 264 7.83 7.36 14.16
CA ALA A 264 8.77 8.39 14.62
C ALA A 264 10.04 8.45 13.75
N LYS A 265 10.59 7.31 13.32
CA LYS A 265 11.73 7.25 12.38
C LYS A 265 11.34 7.83 11.01
N LEU A 266 10.17 7.44 10.49
CA LEU A 266 9.69 7.91 9.19
C LEU A 266 9.35 9.40 9.15
N THR A 267 9.14 10.05 10.30
CA THR A 267 8.76 11.46 10.40
C THR A 267 9.87 12.38 10.90
N ASN A 268 11.08 11.85 11.08
CA ASN A 268 12.25 12.60 11.54
C ASN A 268 13.44 12.41 10.57
N CYS A 269 13.78 13.46 9.83
CA CYS A 269 14.71 13.39 8.71
C CYS A 269 16.18 13.27 9.14
N GLY A 270 16.47 13.39 10.44
CA GLY A 270 17.83 13.32 11.00
C GLY A 270 18.11 12.06 11.82
N GLY A 271 17.21 11.06 11.76
CA GLY A 271 17.33 9.77 12.44
C GLY A 271 18.13 8.75 11.65
#